data_AF-A0A7W8QFE7-F1
#
_entry.id   AF-A0A7W8QFE7-F1
#
_cell.length_a   1.000
_cell.length_b   1.000
_cell.length_c   1.000
_cell.angle_alpha   90.00
_cell.angle_beta   90.00
_cell.angle_gamma   90.00
#
_symmetry.space_group_name_H-M   'P 1'
#
loop_
_entity.id
_entity.type
_entity.pdbx_description
1 polymer ?
#
loop_
_entity_poly.entity_id
_entity_poly.type
_entity_poly.pdbx_seq_one_letter_code
_entity_poly.pdbx_strand_id
1 'polypeptide(L)'
;MLRRHDILLVADEVVCGFGRLGARTGCERFGIALDLATFAKGLTSAYAPLSAVAVSEGFWDVLMSGSREHGMMGHGWTCSGHPLGARWPGWRISTSWSASGRSRTLTVSEAICSGACARALAIIWR
;
A
#
# COMPACT_ATOMS: atom_id res chain seq x y z
N MET A 1 2.63 -22.81 -1.96
CA MET A 1 3.18 -23.24 -3.26
C MET A 1 4.16 -22.20 -3.77
N LEU A 2 3.73 -20.95 -3.96
CA LEU A 2 4.55 -19.84 -4.48
C LEU A 2 5.89 -19.64 -3.73
N ARG A 3 5.86 -19.64 -2.40
CA ARG A 3 7.09 -19.52 -1.57
C ARG A 3 8.14 -20.59 -1.82
N ARG A 4 7.77 -21.79 -2.30
CA ARG A 4 8.74 -22.85 -2.62
C ARG A 4 9.51 -22.58 -3.92
N HIS A 5 9.00 -21.68 -4.75
CA HIS A 5 9.55 -21.33 -6.05
C HIS A 5 10.03 -19.88 -6.12
N ASP A 6 10.11 -19.20 -4.97
CA ASP A 6 10.51 -17.78 -4.89
C ASP A 6 9.67 -16.85 -5.78
N ILE A 7 8.36 -17.14 -5.87
CA ILE A 7 7.41 -16.35 -6.65
C ILE A 7 6.67 -15.41 -5.71
N LEU A 8 6.73 -14.10 -6.00
CA LEU A 8 5.99 -13.06 -5.29
C LEU A 8 4.48 -13.18 -5.52
N LEU A 9 3.70 -12.97 -4.46
CA LEU A 9 2.25 -12.92 -4.54
C LEU A 9 1.75 -11.46 -4.52
N VAL A 10 1.07 -11.09 -5.60
CA VAL A 10 0.31 -9.83 -5.70
C VAL A 10 -1.17 -10.11 -5.45
N ALA A 11 -1.73 -9.49 -4.42
CA ALA A 11 -3.15 -9.58 -4.11
C ALA A 11 -3.91 -8.35 -4.64
N ASP A 12 -4.89 -8.58 -5.51
CA ASP A 12 -5.80 -7.51 -5.94
C ASP A 12 -6.96 -7.35 -4.94
N GLU A 13 -6.84 -6.34 -4.08
CA GLU A 13 -7.80 -6.03 -3.02
C GLU A 13 -8.68 -4.83 -3.39
N VAL A 14 -8.74 -4.44 -4.67
CA VAL A 14 -9.54 -3.30 -5.14
C VAL A 14 -11.04 -3.47 -4.81
N VAL A 15 -11.55 -4.70 -4.86
CA VAL A 15 -12.96 -5.02 -4.53
C VAL A 15 -13.08 -5.62 -3.13
N CYS A 16 -12.15 -6.52 -2.78
CA CYS A 16 -12.21 -7.35 -1.58
C CYS A 16 -11.83 -6.61 -0.29
N GLY A 17 -11.09 -5.50 -0.40
CA GLY A 17 -10.65 -4.70 0.73
C GLY A 17 -11.77 -3.91 1.40
N PHE A 18 -11.43 -3.32 2.56
CA PHE A 18 -12.24 -2.35 3.30
C PHE A 18 -13.63 -2.85 3.71
N GLY A 19 -13.69 -4.07 4.25
CA GLY A 19 -14.91 -4.61 4.86
C GLY A 19 -15.86 -5.31 3.89
N ARG A 20 -15.57 -5.35 2.58
CA ARG A 20 -16.44 -6.03 1.60
C ARG A 20 -16.70 -7.50 1.95
N LEU A 21 -15.68 -8.18 2.46
CA LEU A 21 -15.73 -9.59 2.84
C LEU A 21 -15.99 -9.79 4.35
N GLY A 22 -16.32 -8.73 5.10
CA GLY A 22 -16.44 -8.81 6.56
C GLY A 22 -15.11 -8.89 7.30
N ALA A 23 -13.99 -8.70 6.59
CA ALA A 23 -12.64 -8.53 7.11
C ALA A 23 -12.01 -7.28 6.49
N ARG A 24 -10.86 -6.83 7.00
CA ARG A 24 -10.22 -5.60 6.51
C ARG A 24 -9.69 -5.79 5.09
N THR A 25 -9.15 -6.96 4.80
CA THR A 25 -8.73 -7.41 3.46
C THR A 25 -9.18 -8.84 3.21
N GLY A 26 -9.28 -9.24 1.93
CA GLY A 26 -9.47 -10.64 1.57
C GLY A 26 -8.32 -11.50 2.06
N CYS A 27 -7.09 -11.02 1.98
CA CYS A 27 -5.91 -11.74 2.46
C CYS A 27 -5.99 -12.06 3.96
N GLU A 28 -6.44 -11.13 4.79
CA GLU A 28 -6.67 -11.39 6.21
C GLU A 28 -7.74 -12.46 6.42
N ARG A 29 -8.86 -12.37 5.68
CA ARG A 29 -9.95 -13.36 5.78
C ARG A 29 -9.51 -14.78 5.44
N PHE A 30 -8.67 -14.91 4.42
CA PHE A 30 -8.23 -16.20 3.90
C PHE A 30 -6.87 -16.65 4.47
N GLY A 31 -6.27 -15.90 5.40
CA GLY A 31 -4.96 -16.23 5.99
C GLY A 31 -3.83 -16.26 4.96
N ILE A 32 -3.93 -15.44 3.91
CA ILE A 32 -2.96 -15.39 2.82
C ILE A 32 -1.87 -14.39 3.17
N ALA A 33 -0.63 -14.86 3.23
CA ALA A 33 0.53 -13.99 3.35
C ALA A 33 0.87 -13.41 1.97
N LEU A 34 0.87 -12.08 1.88
CA LEU A 34 1.00 -11.33 0.63
C LEU A 34 2.32 -10.56 0.58
N ASP A 35 2.86 -10.37 -0.62
CA ASP A 35 4.08 -9.56 -0.82
C ASP A 35 3.73 -8.15 -1.30
N LEU A 36 2.72 -8.04 -2.16
CA LEU A 36 2.20 -6.80 -2.71
C LEU A 36 0.67 -6.84 -2.70
N ALA A 37 -0.01 -5.75 -2.38
CA ALA A 37 -1.46 -5.66 -2.48
C ALA A 37 -1.93 -4.32 -3.07
N THR A 38 -2.93 -4.37 -3.95
CA THR A 38 -3.50 -3.17 -4.59
C THR A 38 -4.85 -2.81 -3.97
N PHE A 39 -5.06 -1.51 -3.75
CA PHE A 39 -6.25 -0.95 -3.10
C PHE A 39 -6.79 0.22 -3.93
N ALA A 40 -8.11 0.34 -4.02
CA ALA A 40 -8.81 1.50 -4.59
C ALA A 40 -10.27 1.45 -4.11
N LYS A 41 -11.25 1.90 -4.91
CA LYS A 41 -12.71 1.81 -4.69
C LYS A 41 -13.13 2.07 -3.23
N GLY A 42 -13.27 1.01 -2.43
CA GLY A 42 -13.66 1.07 -1.01
C GLY A 42 -12.71 1.87 -0.11
N LEU A 43 -11.49 2.15 -0.59
CA LEU A 43 -10.49 2.98 0.08
C LEU A 43 -11.03 4.38 0.41
N THR A 44 -11.77 4.99 -0.52
CA THR A 44 -12.42 6.30 -0.35
C THR A 44 -13.94 6.22 -0.52
N SER A 45 -14.49 4.99 -0.55
CA SER A 45 -15.90 4.75 -0.92
C SER A 45 -16.32 5.46 -2.22
N ALA A 46 -15.38 5.61 -3.17
CA ALA A 46 -15.53 6.36 -4.41
C ALA A 46 -15.80 7.88 -4.29
N TYR A 47 -15.63 8.50 -3.11
CA TYR A 47 -15.81 9.95 -2.93
C TYR A 47 -14.69 10.78 -3.55
N ALA A 48 -13.47 10.23 -3.60
CA ALA A 48 -12.32 10.86 -4.23
C ALA A 48 -11.48 9.78 -4.93
N PRO A 49 -10.87 10.07 -6.09
CA PRO A 49 -9.98 9.12 -6.73
C PRO A 49 -8.75 8.90 -5.84
N LEU A 50 -8.57 7.66 -5.38
CA LEU A 50 -7.40 7.24 -4.63
C LEU A 50 -7.19 5.74 -4.85
N SER A 51 -5.94 5.38 -5.07
CA SER A 51 -5.46 4.02 -5.01
C SER A 51 -4.26 3.93 -4.06
N ALA A 52 -3.89 2.71 -3.69
CA ALA A 52 -2.69 2.46 -2.92
C ALA A 52 -2.12 1.09 -3.25
N VAL A 53 -0.82 0.96 -3.10
CA VAL A 53 -0.11 -0.30 -3.20
C VAL A 53 0.56 -0.55 -1.86
N ALA A 54 0.11 -1.57 -1.13
CA ALA A 54 0.84 -2.06 0.04
C ALA A 54 1.96 -2.99 -0.39
N VAL A 55 3.08 -2.90 0.31
CA VAL A 55 4.29 -3.70 0.08
C VAL A 55 4.71 -4.37 1.38
N SER A 56 5.20 -5.60 1.28
CA SER A 56 5.80 -6.31 2.41
C SER A 56 7.13 -5.67 2.82
N GLU A 57 7.55 -5.92 4.05
CA GLU A 57 8.81 -5.38 4.59
C GLU A 57 10.03 -5.89 3.80
N GLY A 58 10.06 -7.19 3.48
CA GLY A 58 11.14 -7.77 2.68
C GLY A 58 11.26 -7.15 1.28
N PHE A 59 10.12 -6.87 0.62
CA PHE A 59 10.14 -6.17 -0.67
C PHE A 59 10.59 -4.71 -0.54
N TRP A 60 10.14 -4.04 0.53
CA TRP A 60 10.54 -2.66 0.82
C TRP A 60 12.06 -2.52 1.02
N ASP A 61 12.68 -3.45 1.72
CA ASP A 61 14.12 -3.43 1.96
C ASP A 61 14.92 -3.53 0.66
N VAL A 62 14.46 -4.37 -0.27
CA VAL A 62 15.04 -4.48 -1.63
C VAL A 62 14.87 -3.17 -2.42
N LEU A 63 13.71 -2.52 -2.32
CA LEU A 63 13.53 -1.20 -2.95
C LEU A 63 14.47 -0.15 -2.34
N MET A 64 14.68 -0.17 -1.04
CA MET A 64 15.57 0.77 -0.35
C MET A 64 17.04 0.51 -0.67
N SER A 65 17.47 -0.76 -0.76
CA SER A 65 18.83 -1.09 -1.19
C SER A 65 19.06 -0.66 -2.63
N GLY A 66 18.12 -0.96 -3.54
CA GLY A 66 18.19 -0.55 -4.94
C GLY A 66 18.24 0.97 -5.11
N SER A 67 17.45 1.71 -4.32
CA SER A 67 17.43 3.18 -4.32
C SER A 67 18.76 3.81 -3.86
N ARG A 68 19.49 3.15 -2.95
CA ARG A 68 20.81 3.62 -2.51
C ARG A 68 21.87 3.46 -3.60
N GLU A 69 21.76 2.41 -4.41
CA GLU A 69 22.72 2.08 -5.46
C GLU A 69 22.44 2.83 -6.77
N HIS A 70 21.17 2.91 -7.17
CA HIS A 70 20.75 3.41 -8.48
C HIS A 70 20.10 4.81 -8.42
N GLY A 71 19.98 5.39 -7.22
CA GLY A 71 19.27 6.64 -7.00
C GLY A 71 17.75 6.46 -6.91
N MET A 72 17.02 7.58 -6.97
CA MET A 72 15.57 7.56 -6.73
C MET A 72 14.81 6.70 -7.76
N MET A 73 13.81 5.95 -7.30
CA MET A 73 12.90 5.23 -8.19
C MET A 73 12.17 6.22 -9.10
N GLY A 74 12.28 6.04 -10.42
CA GLY A 74 11.61 6.83 -11.45
C GLY A 74 10.11 6.55 -11.56
N HIS A 75 9.43 6.31 -10.45
CA HIS A 75 8.00 6.01 -10.40
C HIS A 75 7.27 7.07 -9.58
N GLY A 76 6.40 7.82 -10.25
CA GLY A 76 5.55 8.81 -9.61
C GLY A 76 4.50 9.34 -10.57
N TRP A 77 3.34 9.70 -10.03
CA TRP A 77 2.25 10.33 -10.77
C TRP A 77 2.01 11.75 -10.26
N THR A 78 1.46 12.60 -11.12
CA THR A 78 1.15 14.01 -10.82
C THR A 78 0.34 14.19 -9.53
N CYS A 79 -0.59 13.29 -9.24
CA CYS A 79 -1.45 13.35 -8.06
C CYS A 79 -1.06 12.36 -6.95
N SER A 80 0.17 11.83 -6.95
CA SER A 80 0.61 10.89 -5.91
C SER A 80 0.58 11.56 -4.53
N GLY A 81 -0.17 10.99 -3.59
CA GLY A 81 -0.34 11.56 -2.26
C GLY A 81 -1.18 12.85 -2.22
N HIS A 82 -2.13 13.04 -3.13
CA HIS A 82 -2.99 14.24 -3.12
C HIS A 82 -3.74 14.38 -1.78
N PRO A 83 -3.73 15.57 -1.15
CA PRO A 83 -4.26 15.77 0.20
C PRO A 83 -5.76 15.48 0.31
N LEU A 84 -6.53 15.72 -0.75
CA LEU A 84 -7.97 15.37 -0.78
C LEU A 84 -8.23 13.87 -0.61
N GLY A 85 -7.41 13.01 -1.22
CA GLY A 85 -7.52 11.57 -1.04
C GLY A 85 -6.95 11.13 0.30
N ALA A 86 -5.80 11.68 0.69
CA ALA A 86 -5.09 11.28 1.90
C ALA A 86 -5.85 11.59 3.21
N ARG A 87 -6.65 12.66 3.24
CA ARG A 87 -7.41 13.07 4.44
C ARG A 87 -8.79 12.41 4.57
N TRP A 88 -9.09 11.37 3.79
CA TRP A 88 -10.39 10.70 3.85
C TRP A 88 -10.72 10.19 5.28
N PRO A 89 -11.85 10.58 5.89
CA PRO A 89 -12.15 10.26 7.29
C PRO A 89 -12.60 8.80 7.51
N GLY A 90 -12.98 8.06 6.46
CA GLY A 90 -13.47 6.69 6.60
C GLY A 90 -12.41 5.68 7.01
N TRP A 91 -11.15 5.92 6.63
CA TRP A 91 -10.00 5.08 7.02
C TRP A 91 -8.87 5.99 7.46
N ARG A 92 -8.27 5.72 8.63
CA ARG A 92 -7.11 6.49 9.12
C ARG A 92 -5.88 6.21 8.25
N ILE A 93 -5.74 6.95 7.16
CA ILE A 93 -4.52 6.98 6.36
C ILE A 93 -3.59 8.02 7.01
N SER A 94 -2.76 7.57 7.95
CA SER A 94 -1.74 8.45 8.52
C SER A 94 -0.62 8.66 7.50
N THR A 95 -0.15 9.90 7.37
CA THR A 95 1.06 10.21 6.62
C THR A 95 2.13 10.55 7.65
N SER A 96 2.94 9.57 8.05
CA SER A 96 4.08 9.87 8.92
C SER A 96 5.26 10.39 8.08
N TRP A 97 5.72 11.57 8.44
CA TRP A 97 6.93 12.18 7.86
C TRP A 97 8.13 11.71 8.67
N SER A 98 9.01 10.89 8.09
CA SER A 98 10.32 10.61 8.70
C SER A 98 11.31 11.68 8.29
N ALA A 99 11.87 12.37 9.30
CA ALA A 99 12.85 13.44 9.16
C ALA A 99 14.22 13.00 8.60
N SER A 100 14.44 11.70 8.37
CA SER A 100 15.77 11.14 8.02
C SER A 100 16.17 11.28 6.54
N GLY A 101 15.49 12.14 5.77
CA GLY A 101 16.00 12.65 4.50
C GLY A 101 15.74 11.77 3.26
N ARG A 102 15.03 12.37 2.30
CA ARG A 102 15.07 12.14 0.84
C ARG A 102 14.04 11.21 0.16
N SER A 103 13.03 10.68 0.85
CA SER A 103 11.89 10.01 0.19
C SER A 103 10.56 10.22 0.93
N ARG A 104 9.52 10.66 0.20
CA ARG A 104 8.14 10.74 0.71
C ARG A 104 7.57 9.33 0.80
N THR A 105 7.73 8.67 1.94
CA THR A 105 7.01 7.41 2.22
C THR A 105 5.68 7.77 2.85
N LEU A 106 4.59 7.54 2.12
CA LEU A 106 3.27 7.47 2.74
C LEU A 106 3.28 6.14 3.50
N THR A 107 3.18 6.20 4.82
CA THR A 107 3.07 4.99 5.63
C THR A 107 1.62 4.85 6.01
N VAL A 108 0.82 4.12 5.22
CA VAL A 108 -0.56 3.74 5.62
C VAL A 108 -0.49 2.66 6.69
N SER A 109 0.17 2.95 7.80
CA SER A 109 0.41 2.04 8.91
C SER A 109 -0.85 1.97 9.77
N GLU A 110 -1.26 0.73 10.05
CA GLU A 110 -2.39 0.27 10.88
C GLU A 110 -3.77 0.19 10.25
N ALA A 111 -4.09 0.87 9.13
CA ALA A 111 -5.45 0.87 8.57
C ALA A 111 -5.74 -0.27 7.56
N ILE A 112 -4.72 -0.86 6.93
CA ILE A 112 -4.92 -1.79 5.80
C ILE A 112 -4.73 -3.27 6.20
N CYS A 113 -3.62 -3.65 6.84
CA CYS A 113 -3.38 -5.05 7.25
C CYS A 113 -2.83 -5.14 8.69
N SER A 114 -3.36 -6.09 9.45
CA SER A 114 -2.86 -6.49 10.77
C SER A 114 -1.57 -7.33 10.59
N GLY A 115 -0.41 -6.68 10.63
CA GLY A 115 0.88 -7.36 10.85
C GLY A 115 1.62 -7.96 9.63
N ALA A 116 1.05 -7.97 8.43
CA ALA A 116 1.72 -8.52 7.23
C ALA A 116 2.25 -7.46 6.23
N CYS A 117 1.67 -6.24 6.21
CA CYS A 117 2.12 -5.15 5.33
C CYS A 117 2.58 -3.97 6.17
N ALA A 118 3.89 -3.76 6.23
CA ALA A 118 4.47 -2.69 7.04
C ALA A 118 4.28 -1.30 6.41
N ARG A 119 4.14 -1.20 5.07
CA ARG A 119 4.12 0.09 4.36
C ARG A 119 3.22 0.05 3.12
N ALA A 120 2.54 1.16 2.82
CA ALA A 120 1.75 1.27 1.60
C ALA A 120 1.92 2.62 0.92
N LEU A 121 2.25 2.59 -0.38
CA LEU A 121 2.41 3.76 -1.22
C LEU A 121 1.04 4.17 -1.78
N ALA A 122 0.51 5.33 -1.40
CA ALA A 122 -0.74 5.82 -1.98
C ALA A 122 -0.48 6.52 -3.33
N ILE A 123 -1.23 6.11 -4.34
CA ILE A 123 -1.15 6.54 -5.74
C ILE A 123 -2.51 7.09 -6.12
N ILE A 124 -2.61 8.13 -6.95
CA ILE A 124 -3.90 8.57 -7.48
C ILE A 124 -3.84 8.43 -8.99
N TRP A 125 -4.75 7.63 -9.53
CA TRP A 125 -4.98 7.52 -10.97
C TRP A 125 -6.20 8.35 -11.36
N ARG A 126 -6.23 8.86 -12.60
CA ARG A 126 -7.33 9.65 -13.16
C ARG A 126 -8.30 8.76 -13.91
#